data_AF-A3JIS4-F1
#
_entry.id   AF-A3JIS4-F1
#
_cell.length_a   1.000
_cell.length_b   1.000
_cell.length_c   1.000
_cell.angle_alpha   90.00
_cell.angle_beta   90.00
_cell.angle_gamma   90.00
#
_symmetry.space_group_name_H-M   'P 1'
#
loop_
_entity.id
_entity.type
_entity.pdbx_description
1 polymer ?
#
loop_
_entity_poly.entity_id
_entity_poly.type
_entity_poly.pdbx_seq_one_letter_code
_entity_poly.pdbx_strand_id
1 'polypeptide(L)'
;MGAIDYLHQHGLNAESLSDRQIAVWPEISITPEIESWIIQHKQELIAELQQDSNRQNPDVMVAEIAAIIQADPDQLRTLLSADDLDDIAQGYNSRTYMLDYFRLMRADGKLPVYAADGECDRFANQEQTS
;
A
#
# COMPACT_ATOMS: atom_id res chain seq x y z
N MET A 1 8.75 19.95 5.83
CA MET A 1 8.68 18.98 6.93
C MET A 1 7.25 18.49 6.93
N GLY A 2 7.03 17.19 6.78
CA GLY A 2 5.67 16.64 6.73
C GLY A 2 5.01 16.74 8.10
N ALA A 3 3.68 16.77 8.10
CA ALA A 3 2.87 16.75 9.31
C ALA A 3 3.08 15.44 10.10
N ILE A 4 3.30 14.31 9.42
CA ILE A 4 3.68 13.03 10.06
C ILE A 4 5.07 13.11 10.69
N ASP A 5 6.05 13.69 9.98
CA ASP A 5 7.43 13.84 10.46
C ASP A 5 7.50 14.71 11.73
N TYR A 6 6.66 15.75 11.79
CA TYR A 6 6.49 16.58 12.98
C TYR A 6 6.00 15.75 14.18
N LEU A 7 4.97 14.92 14.01
CA LEU A 7 4.48 14.06 15.09
C LEU A 7 5.54 13.04 15.55
N HIS A 8 6.22 12.38 14.62
CA HIS A 8 7.29 11.44 14.96
C HIS A 8 8.45 12.11 15.71
N GLN A 9 8.81 13.34 15.36
CA GLN A 9 9.84 14.10 16.07
C GLN A 9 9.45 14.40 17.52
N HIS A 10 8.15 14.54 17.78
CA HIS A 10 7.58 14.70 19.11
C HIS A 10 7.27 13.35 19.81
N GLY A 11 7.64 12.21 19.20
CA GLY A 11 7.39 10.87 19.74
C GLY A 11 5.91 10.47 19.71
N LEU A 12 5.13 11.09 18.82
CA LEU A 12 3.72 10.80 18.59
C LEU A 12 3.59 10.01 17.29
N ASN A 13 2.76 8.99 17.32
CA ASN A 13 2.31 8.26 16.15
C ASN A 13 0.91 8.74 15.78
N ALA A 14 0.64 8.83 14.49
CA ALA A 14 -0.69 9.09 13.99
C ALA A 14 -1.05 8.09 12.89
N GLU A 15 -2.31 7.70 12.86
CA GLU A 15 -2.86 6.78 11.88
C GLU A 15 -4.21 7.30 11.39
N SER A 16 -4.47 7.18 10.09
CA SER A 16 -5.78 7.49 9.53
C SER A 16 -6.73 6.32 9.72
N LEU A 17 -7.73 6.49 10.59
CA LEU A 17 -8.81 5.50 10.77
C LEU A 17 -9.84 5.55 9.64
N SER A 18 -10.06 6.73 9.05
CA SER A 18 -11.05 6.96 7.99
C SER A 18 -10.76 8.27 7.25
N ASP A 19 -11.48 8.54 6.17
CA ASP A 19 -11.31 9.72 5.31
C ASP A 19 -11.27 11.08 6.05
N ARG A 20 -11.83 11.16 7.27
CA ARG A 20 -11.78 12.36 8.13
C ARG A 20 -11.34 12.14 9.58
N GLN A 21 -10.90 10.92 9.91
CA GLN A 21 -10.54 10.57 11.28
C GLN A 21 -9.10 10.11 11.34
N ILE A 22 -8.40 10.65 12.33
CA ILE A 22 -7.02 10.30 12.68
C ILE A 22 -7.03 9.89 14.15
N ALA A 23 -6.31 8.83 14.47
CA ALA A 23 -5.97 8.49 15.84
C ALA A 23 -4.53 8.88 16.08
N VAL A 24 -4.26 9.50 17.23
CA VAL A 24 -2.93 9.98 17.62
C VAL A 24 -2.61 9.41 19.00
N TRP A 25 -1.43 8.82 19.16
CA TRP A 25 -0.98 8.19 20.41
C TRP A 25 0.54 8.27 20.57
N PRO A 26 1.09 8.20 21.80
CA PRO A 26 0.40 8.01 23.07
C PRO A 26 -0.17 9.32 23.65
N GLU A 27 -1.30 9.24 24.35
CA GLU A 27 -2.02 10.40 24.93
C GLU A 27 -1.15 11.25 25.86
N ILE A 28 -0.18 10.64 26.53
CA ILE A 28 0.76 11.30 27.45
C ILE A 28 1.67 12.32 26.75
N SER A 29 1.86 12.19 25.45
CA SER A 29 2.70 13.07 24.64
C SER A 29 1.89 14.16 23.92
N ILE A 30 0.54 14.09 23.99
CA ILE A 30 -0.34 15.08 23.37
C ILE A 30 -0.44 16.28 24.32
N THR A 31 0.41 17.28 24.09
CA THR A 31 0.32 18.57 24.77
C THR A 31 -0.79 19.42 24.14
N PRO A 32 -1.35 20.42 24.86
CA PRO A 32 -2.36 21.33 24.29
C PRO A 32 -1.87 22.11 23.05
N GLU A 33 -0.56 22.34 22.94
CA GLU A 33 0.06 22.92 21.73
C GLU A 33 0.01 21.96 20.54
N ILE A 34 0.34 20.68 20.77
CA ILE A 34 0.22 19.61 19.76
C ILE A 34 -1.24 19.45 19.35
N GLU A 35 -2.18 19.43 20.31
CA GLU A 35 -3.62 19.30 20.03
C GLU A 35 -4.12 20.44 19.12
N SER A 36 -3.78 21.69 19.48
CA SER A 36 -4.15 22.87 18.67
C SER A 36 -3.54 22.78 17.26
N TRP A 37 -2.30 22.32 17.16
CA TRP A 37 -1.62 22.14 15.89
C TRP A 37 -2.27 21.02 15.05
N ILE A 38 -2.62 19.88 15.64
CA ILE A 38 -3.33 18.77 14.98
C ILE A 38 -4.67 19.23 14.44
N ILE A 39 -5.43 20.03 15.20
CA ILE A 39 -6.72 20.56 14.74
C ILE A 39 -6.53 21.50 13.55
N GLN A 40 -5.51 22.36 13.60
CA GLN A 40 -5.22 23.32 12.54
C GLN A 40 -4.69 22.65 11.25
N HIS A 41 -3.84 21.63 11.38
CA HIS A 41 -3.19 20.93 10.26
C HIS A 41 -3.86 19.57 9.96
N LYS A 42 -5.04 19.31 10.51
CA LYS A 42 -5.74 18.03 10.40
C LYS A 42 -5.88 17.55 8.97
N GLN A 43 -6.22 18.45 8.04
CA GLN A 43 -6.42 18.09 6.63
C GLN A 43 -5.11 17.69 5.95
N GLU A 44 -4.01 18.38 6.25
CA GLU A 44 -2.69 18.05 5.73
C GLU A 44 -2.21 16.72 6.31
N LEU A 45 -2.41 16.51 7.62
CA LEU A 45 -2.10 15.24 8.28
C LEU A 45 -2.89 14.08 7.66
N ILE A 46 -4.20 14.24 7.41
CA ILE A 46 -5.00 13.21 6.75
C ILE A 46 -4.49 12.95 5.34
N ALA A 47 -4.18 13.99 4.56
CA ALA A 47 -3.68 13.81 3.20
C ALA A 47 -2.36 13.02 3.19
N GLU A 48 -1.42 13.38 4.07
CA GLU A 48 -0.16 12.65 4.19
C GLU A 48 -0.37 11.21 4.71
N LEU A 49 -1.21 11.02 5.73
CA LEU A 49 -1.52 9.69 6.26
C LEU A 49 -2.21 8.82 5.21
N GLN A 50 -3.12 9.38 4.42
CA GLN A 50 -3.73 8.66 3.31
C GLN A 50 -2.70 8.32 2.23
N GLN A 51 -1.75 9.21 1.92
CA GLN A 51 -0.68 8.91 0.97
C GLN A 51 0.25 7.80 1.49
N ASP A 52 0.54 7.80 2.79
CA ASP A 52 1.39 6.78 3.42
C ASP A 52 0.66 5.45 3.56
N SER A 53 -0.59 5.44 4.04
CA SER A 53 -1.46 4.26 4.03
C SER A 53 -1.68 3.72 2.62
N ASN A 54 -1.77 4.60 1.61
CA ASN A 54 -1.88 4.15 0.23
C ASN A 54 -0.57 3.52 -0.30
N ARG A 55 0.58 3.94 0.22
CA ARG A 55 1.86 3.25 -0.01
C ARG A 55 1.98 1.94 0.75
N GLN A 56 1.41 1.86 1.95
CA GLN A 56 1.40 0.67 2.79
C GLN A 56 0.29 -0.32 2.42
N ASN A 57 -0.62 0.05 1.52
CA ASN A 57 -1.59 -0.88 0.97
C ASN A 57 -0.86 -2.00 0.21
N PRO A 58 -0.94 -3.26 0.68
CA PRO A 58 -0.22 -4.35 0.05
C PRO A 58 -0.64 -4.54 -1.40
N ASP A 59 -1.93 -4.36 -1.73
CA ASP A 59 -2.43 -4.45 -3.10
C ASP A 59 -1.82 -3.39 -4.04
N VAL A 60 -1.62 -2.16 -3.55
CA VAL A 60 -1.01 -1.07 -4.33
C VAL A 60 0.48 -1.32 -4.51
N MET A 61 1.17 -1.74 -3.44
CA MET A 61 2.59 -2.06 -3.50
C MET A 61 2.86 -3.26 -4.42
N VAL A 62 2.02 -4.29 -4.36
CA VAL A 62 2.09 -5.46 -5.24
C VAL A 62 1.80 -5.07 -6.70
N ALA A 63 0.79 -4.25 -6.96
CA ALA A 63 0.51 -3.73 -8.30
C ALA A 63 1.68 -2.91 -8.87
N GLU A 64 2.31 -2.06 -8.06
CA GLU A 64 3.49 -1.30 -8.49
C GLU A 64 4.69 -2.21 -8.79
N ILE A 65 4.95 -3.21 -7.94
CA ILE A 65 6.06 -4.16 -8.17
C ILE A 65 5.78 -5.00 -9.41
N ALA A 66 4.55 -5.52 -9.55
CA ALA A 66 4.09 -6.26 -10.72
C ALA A 66 4.32 -5.47 -12.02
N ALA A 67 3.99 -4.17 -12.03
CA ALA A 67 4.25 -3.31 -13.18
C ALA A 67 5.75 -3.18 -13.49
N ILE A 68 6.62 -3.06 -12.48
CA ILE A 68 8.08 -2.97 -12.67
C ILE A 68 8.66 -4.27 -13.21
N ILE A 69 8.22 -5.41 -12.70
CA ILE A 69 8.72 -6.73 -13.10
C ILE A 69 7.90 -7.39 -14.22
N GLN A 70 6.92 -6.69 -14.79
CA GLN A 70 6.00 -7.21 -15.81
C GLN A 70 5.42 -8.59 -15.44
N ALA A 71 4.87 -8.67 -14.23
CA ALA A 71 4.21 -9.84 -13.68
C ALA A 71 2.73 -9.54 -13.39
N ASP A 72 1.94 -10.57 -13.11
CA ASP A 72 0.54 -10.44 -12.73
C ASP A 72 0.43 -10.10 -11.23
N PRO A 73 -0.25 -9.00 -10.84
CA PRO A 73 -0.36 -8.60 -9.44
C PRO A 73 -1.17 -9.58 -8.59
N ASP A 74 -2.17 -10.25 -9.16
CA ASP A 74 -3.00 -11.24 -8.47
C ASP A 74 -2.17 -12.51 -8.14
N GLN A 75 -1.29 -12.91 -9.07
CA GLN A 75 -0.32 -13.97 -8.84
C GLN A 75 0.72 -13.59 -7.78
N LEU A 76 1.27 -12.38 -7.84
CA LEU A 76 2.21 -11.91 -6.81
C LEU A 76 1.56 -11.91 -5.42
N ARG A 77 0.32 -11.45 -5.33
CA ARG A 77 -0.48 -11.46 -4.09
C ARG A 77 -0.73 -12.87 -3.57
N THR A 78 -0.97 -13.84 -4.45
CA THR A 78 -1.15 -15.26 -4.08
C THR A 78 0.12 -15.89 -3.51
N LEU A 79 1.30 -15.38 -3.87
CA LEU A 79 2.58 -15.85 -3.34
C LEU A 79 2.92 -15.26 -1.97
N LEU A 80 2.28 -14.15 -1.61
CA LEU A 80 2.43 -13.53 -0.30
C LEU A 80 1.54 -14.25 0.71
N SER A 81 2.11 -14.56 1.87
CA SER A 81 1.32 -15.06 2.99
C SER A 81 0.54 -13.91 3.62
N ALA A 82 -0.47 -14.24 4.44
CA ALA A 82 -1.16 -13.23 5.24
C ALA A 82 -0.19 -12.44 6.14
N ASP A 83 0.89 -13.08 6.61
CA ASP A 83 1.98 -12.49 7.38
C ASP A 83 2.74 -11.43 6.55
N ASP A 84 3.15 -11.76 5.32
CA ASP A 84 3.82 -10.81 4.43
C ASP A 84 2.94 -9.59 4.09
N LEU A 85 1.63 -9.81 3.89
CA LEU A 85 0.68 -8.74 3.63
C LEU A 85 0.50 -7.82 4.85
N ASP A 86 0.51 -8.40 6.05
CA ASP A 86 0.44 -7.66 7.31
C ASP A 86 1.72 -6.88 7.57
N ASP A 87 2.90 -7.47 7.34
CA ASP A 87 4.19 -6.78 7.44
C ASP A 87 4.31 -5.61 6.45
N ILE A 88 3.72 -5.70 5.25
CA ILE A 88 3.64 -4.57 4.31
C ILE A 88 2.70 -3.49 4.84
N ALA A 89 1.53 -3.87 5.36
CA ALA A 89 0.56 -2.94 5.93
C ALA A 89 1.11 -2.21 7.15
N GLN A 90 1.90 -2.89 7.99
CA GLN A 90 2.58 -2.32 9.15
C GLN A 90 3.88 -1.58 8.79
N GLY A 91 4.31 -1.61 7.52
CA GLY A 91 5.54 -0.97 7.05
C GLY A 91 6.84 -1.65 7.50
N TYR A 92 6.75 -2.85 8.09
CA TYR A 92 7.92 -3.68 8.43
C TYR A 92 8.58 -4.27 7.18
N ASN A 93 7.80 -4.47 6.10
CA ASN A 93 8.34 -4.89 4.82
C ASN A 93 8.58 -3.70 3.88
N SER A 94 9.82 -3.50 3.47
CA SER A 94 10.17 -2.45 2.52
C SER A 94 9.90 -2.90 1.09
N ARG A 95 9.27 -2.04 0.28
CA ARG A 95 9.07 -2.24 -1.17
C ARG A 95 10.31 -2.77 -1.91
N THR A 96 11.49 -2.24 -1.57
CA THR A 96 12.77 -2.65 -2.18
C THR A 96 13.08 -4.12 -1.94
N TYR A 97 12.82 -4.62 -0.73
CA TYR A 97 13.05 -6.01 -0.36
C TYR A 97 12.11 -6.95 -1.13
N MET A 98 10.82 -6.61 -1.15
CA MET A 98 9.80 -7.32 -1.94
C MET A 98 10.12 -7.37 -3.43
N LEU A 99 10.57 -6.25 -3.99
CA LEU A 99 10.95 -6.16 -5.39
C LEU A 99 12.16 -7.05 -5.74
N ASP A 100 13.15 -7.14 -4.86
CA ASP A 100 14.32 -8.02 -5.05
C ASP A 100 13.91 -9.50 -4.96
N TYR A 101 13.07 -9.85 -3.98
CA TYR A 101 12.50 -11.18 -3.81
C TYR A 101 11.71 -11.65 -5.05
N PHE A 102 10.81 -10.81 -5.58
CA PHE A 102 10.05 -11.15 -6.79
C PHE A 102 10.92 -11.19 -8.05
N ARG A 103 11.96 -10.34 -8.15
CA ARG A 103 12.95 -10.45 -9.24
C ARG A 103 13.69 -11.79 -9.21
N LEU A 104 14.07 -12.26 -8.03
CA LEU A 104 14.68 -13.57 -7.86
C LEU A 104 13.73 -14.69 -8.30
N MET A 105 12.46 -14.64 -7.89
CA MET A 105 11.46 -15.64 -8.30
C MET A 105 11.15 -15.61 -9.81
N ARG A 106 11.20 -14.44 -10.44
CA ARG A 106 11.09 -14.31 -11.90
C ARG A 106 12.30 -14.94 -12.60
N ALA A 107 13.51 -14.67 -12.10
CA ALA A 107 14.73 -15.27 -12.64
C ALA A 107 14.74 -16.80 -12.49
N ASP A 108 14.13 -17.32 -11.42
CA ASP A 108 13.93 -18.75 -11.17
C ASP A 108 12.81 -19.37 -12.04
N GLY A 109 12.06 -18.57 -12.79
CA GLY A 109 10.97 -19.02 -13.65
C GLY A 109 9.69 -19.41 -12.90
N LYS A 110 9.60 -19.10 -11.59
CA LYS A 110 8.41 -19.35 -10.76
C LYS A 110 7.27 -18.37 -11.04
N LEU A 111 7.58 -17.22 -11.62
CA LEU A 111 6.59 -16.22 -12.02
C LEU A 111 6.31 -16.32 -13.52
N PRO A 112 5.06 -16.63 -13.94
CA PRO A 112 4.71 -16.50 -15.34
C PRO A 112 4.88 -15.04 -15.76
N VAL A 113 5.57 -14.82 -16.89
CA VAL A 113 5.70 -13.47 -17.46
C VAL A 113 4.31 -13.04 -17.88
N TYR A 114 3.85 -11.89 -17.39
CA TYR A 114 2.65 -11.28 -17.92
C TYR A 114 3.00 -10.70 -19.29
N ALA A 115 2.86 -11.52 -20.32
CA ALA A 115 2.75 -11.01 -21.67
C ALA A 115 1.40 -10.29 -21.70
N ALA A 116 1.42 -8.96 -21.79
CA ALA A 116 0.25 -8.18 -22.19
C ALA A 116 -0.06 -8.45 -23.68
N ASP A 117 -0.27 -9.72 -24.02
CA ASP A 117 -0.62 -10.21 -25.34
C ASP A 117 -1.81 -11.16 -25.16
N GLY A 118 -3.01 -10.63 -25.37
CA GLY A 118 -4.25 -11.41 -25.25
C GLY A 118 -5.49 -10.61 -24.88
N GLU A 119 -5.77 -9.55 -25.64
CA GLU A 119 -7.09 -9.28 -26.22
C GLU A 119 -8.34 -9.53 -25.33
N CYS A 120 -8.98 -8.42 -24.96
CA CYS A 120 -10.38 -8.38 -24.55
C CYS A 120 -11.30 -8.83 -25.70
N ASP A 121 -11.41 -10.13 -25.98
CA ASP A 121 -12.47 -10.67 -26.84
C ASP A 121 -12.98 -12.00 -26.26
N ARG A 122 -13.92 -11.91 -25.30
CA ARG A 122 -14.76 -13.06 -24.92
C ARG A 122 -16.21 -12.69 -24.59
N PHE A 123 -16.66 -11.54 -25.09
CA PHE A 123 -18.07 -11.12 -25.01
C PHE A 123 -18.67 -10.95 -26.42
N ALA A 124 -18.65 -12.00 -27.23
CA ALA A 124 -19.53 -12.10 -28.39
C ALA A 124 -19.79 -13.58 -28.72
N ASN A 125 -21.07 -13.92 -28.94
CA ASN A 125 -21.62 -15.25 -29.28
C ASN A 125 -22.06 -16.11 -28.10
N GLN A 126 -23.01 -15.58 -27.32
CA GLN A 126 -24.22 -16.35 -27.02
C GLN A 126 -25.21 -16.16 -28.17
N GLU A 127 -25.90 -17.27 -28.52
CA GLU A 127 -27.13 -17.36 -29.32
C GLU A 127 -27.02 -17.17 -30.85
N GLN A 128 -27.13 -18.27 -31.59
CA GLN A 128 -28.38 -18.56 -32.30
C GLN A 128 -28.40 -19.99 -32.87
N THR A 129 -29.30 -20.77 -32.29
CA THR A 129 -29.87 -22.02 -32.79
C THR A 129 -30.62 -21.79 -34.11
N SER A 130 -30.52 -22.72 -35.06
CA SER A 130 -31.51 -22.95 -36.12
C SER A 130 -31.64 -24.44 -36.36
#